data_AF-B4SGU0-F1
#
_entry.id   AF-B4SGU0-F1
#
_cell.length_a   1.000
_cell.length_b   1.000
_cell.length_c   1.000
_cell.angle_alpha   90.00
_cell.angle_beta   90.00
_cell.angle_gamma   90.00
#
_symmetry.space_group_name_H-M   'P 1'
#
loop_
_entity.id
_entity.type
_entity.pdbx_description
1 polymer ?
#
loop_
_entity_poly.entity_id
_entity_poly.type
_entity_poly.pdbx_seq_one_letter_code
_entity_poly.pdbx_strand_id
1 'polypeptide(L)'
;MQAEKHLFATTPLLGSILRKRAVEHLFSSKSREAAVKLAGAVEEGHPEADAIFHRLLLLQHSSQPVMHSALWNSWKASRFEELLKRMHASETIQRDLLQAIVAMPEDDWGNGMVFMLWSIVERDDIAEKIEANGRHAPALEMDALFGLVRGYPGRYLDLEDPDYSIFEKAWLAASGAQRQRISTTVLKSQDPRLVAAYDHAVKEGHDPQLVIEALKLCGDHDALLDRLHGLPFTSALEVIAFWQEGGGRPKTPSKKAVVEAAVALYRELAALLLDSPSSAPPGTRDIFSFWMERYRSDELQQQDLASPDPFRRAGALFSGAQRGLVPRNRMQEISLNGTWPEKLALHYLFTVPEAGSRQEHVSWLQPQDNIVAAILTTRLPGLLEESSLLAGKVHAGVGPADPSAELQRKLLQLLGVLQGYFLRGLITVDSNDDAAEKNAVETEELTDAEW
;
A
#
# COMPACT_ATOMS: atom_id res chain seq x y z
N MET A 1 -54.75 0.64 -15.27
CA MET A 1 -54.86 1.01 -13.83
C MET A 1 -55.32 -0.12 -12.88
N GLN A 2 -56.13 -1.12 -13.28
CA GLN A 2 -56.54 -2.20 -12.35
C GLN A 2 -55.55 -3.37 -12.24
N ALA A 3 -54.83 -3.72 -13.31
CA ALA A 3 -53.93 -4.90 -13.31
C ALA A 3 -52.74 -4.76 -12.34
N GLU A 4 -52.18 -3.55 -12.19
CA GLU A 4 -51.03 -3.30 -11.29
C GLU A 4 -51.36 -3.56 -9.81
N LYS A 5 -52.62 -3.38 -9.40
CA LYS A 5 -53.09 -3.63 -8.01
C LYS A 5 -53.03 -5.11 -7.63
N HIS A 6 -52.88 -6.00 -8.62
CA HIS A 6 -52.85 -7.44 -8.43
C HIS A 6 -51.43 -8.02 -8.48
N LEU A 7 -50.39 -7.17 -8.47
CA LEU A 7 -49.00 -7.62 -8.51
C LEU A 7 -48.66 -8.58 -7.35
N PHE A 8 -49.21 -8.37 -6.16
CA PHE A 8 -49.03 -9.28 -5.02
C PHE A 8 -50.30 -10.03 -4.65
N ALA A 9 -51.17 -10.35 -5.63
CA ALA A 9 -52.43 -11.01 -5.35
C ALA A 9 -52.21 -12.37 -4.65
N THR A 10 -52.75 -12.51 -3.44
CA THR A 10 -52.69 -13.72 -2.60
C THR A 10 -53.93 -14.61 -2.72
N THR A 11 -54.85 -14.26 -3.62
CA THR A 11 -56.13 -14.98 -3.78
C THR A 11 -55.89 -16.46 -4.14
N PRO A 12 -56.47 -17.42 -3.40
CA PRO A 12 -56.36 -18.83 -3.71
C PRO A 12 -56.86 -19.13 -5.14
N LEU A 13 -56.17 -20.02 -5.87
CA LEU A 13 -56.44 -20.47 -7.25
C LEU A 13 -56.31 -19.41 -8.37
N LEU A 14 -56.70 -18.16 -8.14
CA LEU A 14 -56.64 -17.08 -9.15
C LEU A 14 -55.41 -16.17 -9.02
N GLY A 15 -54.74 -16.17 -7.87
CA GLY A 15 -53.63 -15.27 -7.57
C GLY A 15 -52.50 -15.34 -8.60
N SER A 16 -52.02 -16.53 -8.96
CA SER A 16 -50.93 -16.66 -9.94
C SER A 16 -51.31 -16.16 -11.33
N ILE A 17 -52.56 -16.35 -11.77
CA ILE A 17 -53.03 -15.85 -13.07
C ILE A 17 -53.08 -14.32 -13.06
N LEU A 18 -53.59 -13.74 -11.97
CA LEU A 18 -53.67 -12.29 -11.80
C LEU A 18 -52.28 -11.64 -11.73
N ARG A 19 -51.34 -12.24 -10.99
CA ARG A 19 -49.94 -11.78 -10.93
C ARG A 19 -49.25 -11.84 -12.29
N LYS A 20 -49.37 -12.96 -13.02
CA LYS A 20 -48.79 -13.09 -14.38
C LYS A 20 -49.34 -12.03 -15.34
N ARG A 21 -50.65 -11.78 -15.32
CA ARG A 21 -51.27 -10.71 -16.14
C ARG A 21 -50.79 -9.32 -15.72
N ALA A 22 -50.61 -9.07 -14.42
CA ALA A 22 -50.06 -7.80 -13.93
C ALA A 22 -48.62 -7.59 -14.43
N VAL A 23 -47.78 -8.62 -14.34
CA VAL A 23 -46.39 -8.61 -14.85
C VAL A 23 -46.37 -8.38 -16.36
N GLU A 24 -47.18 -9.11 -17.13
CA GLU A 24 -47.28 -8.92 -18.59
C GLU A 24 -47.72 -7.51 -18.96
N HIS A 25 -48.70 -6.95 -18.23
CA HIS A 25 -49.16 -5.58 -18.44
C HIS A 25 -48.04 -4.55 -18.17
N LEU A 26 -47.24 -4.75 -17.12
CA LEU A 26 -46.12 -3.89 -16.80
C LEU A 26 -45.00 -3.96 -17.87
N PHE A 27 -44.65 -5.16 -18.36
CA PHE A 27 -43.68 -5.27 -19.45
C PHE A 27 -44.18 -4.66 -20.77
N SER A 28 -45.49 -4.75 -21.04
CA SER A 28 -46.06 -4.22 -22.28
C SER A 28 -46.26 -2.70 -22.27
N SER A 29 -46.26 -2.05 -21.09
CA SER A 29 -46.33 -0.59 -21.00
C SER A 29 -45.04 0.11 -21.44
N LYS A 30 -43.89 -0.59 -21.39
CA LYS A 30 -42.55 -0.07 -21.73
C LYS A 30 -42.19 1.26 -21.04
N SER A 31 -42.77 1.53 -19.87
CA SER A 31 -42.62 2.79 -19.15
C SER A 31 -41.54 2.73 -18.06
N ARG A 32 -41.08 3.91 -17.63
CA ARG A 32 -40.13 4.07 -16.51
C ARG A 32 -40.68 3.50 -15.21
N GLU A 33 -41.93 3.81 -14.90
CA GLU A 33 -42.60 3.41 -13.66
C GLU A 33 -42.79 1.89 -13.62
N ALA A 34 -43.01 1.26 -14.78
CA ALA A 34 -43.14 -0.19 -14.85
C ALA A 34 -41.80 -0.91 -14.61
N ALA A 35 -40.69 -0.38 -15.11
CA ALA A 35 -39.35 -0.90 -14.81
C ALA A 35 -39.07 -0.90 -13.30
N VAL A 36 -39.30 0.24 -12.65
CA VAL A 36 -39.04 0.41 -11.21
C VAL A 36 -39.98 -0.48 -10.38
N LYS A 37 -41.27 -0.57 -10.73
CA LYS A 37 -42.23 -1.45 -10.05
C LYS A 37 -41.86 -2.93 -10.18
N LEU A 38 -41.41 -3.36 -11.35
CA LEU A 38 -40.99 -4.76 -11.56
C LEU A 38 -39.70 -5.06 -10.79
N ALA A 39 -38.74 -4.14 -10.77
CA ALA A 39 -37.51 -4.27 -9.97
C ALA A 39 -37.82 -4.34 -8.48
N GLY A 40 -38.64 -3.41 -7.96
CA GLY A 40 -39.08 -3.42 -6.56
C GLY A 40 -39.86 -4.69 -6.20
N ALA A 41 -40.68 -5.22 -7.11
CA ALA A 41 -41.39 -6.48 -6.86
C ALA A 41 -40.44 -7.68 -6.70
N VAL A 42 -39.32 -7.70 -7.44
CA VAL A 42 -38.29 -8.73 -7.26
C VAL A 42 -37.64 -8.60 -5.88
N GLU A 43 -37.31 -7.38 -5.45
CA GLU A 43 -36.70 -7.08 -4.15
C GLU A 43 -37.63 -7.44 -2.98
N GLU A 44 -38.94 -7.20 -3.12
CA GLU A 44 -39.98 -7.53 -2.14
C GLU A 44 -40.32 -9.04 -2.07
N GLY A 45 -39.63 -9.89 -2.85
CA GLY A 45 -39.80 -11.34 -2.79
C GLY A 45 -41.07 -11.85 -3.49
N HIS A 46 -41.46 -11.22 -4.60
CA HIS A 46 -42.61 -11.64 -5.40
C HIS A 46 -42.56 -13.14 -5.78
N PRO A 47 -43.68 -13.89 -5.78
CA PRO A 47 -43.66 -15.35 -6.02
C PRO A 47 -43.08 -15.76 -7.38
N GLU A 48 -43.24 -14.92 -8.40
CA GLU A 48 -42.65 -15.10 -9.73
C GLU A 48 -41.34 -14.30 -9.94
N ALA A 49 -40.62 -13.93 -8.87
CA ALA A 49 -39.46 -13.03 -8.94
C ALA A 49 -38.36 -13.50 -9.90
N ASP A 50 -38.04 -14.79 -9.96
CA ASP A 50 -36.98 -15.30 -10.86
C ASP A 50 -37.34 -15.11 -12.34
N ALA A 51 -38.60 -15.36 -12.69
CA ALA A 51 -39.10 -15.18 -14.05
C ALA A 51 -39.16 -13.70 -14.45
N ILE A 52 -39.52 -12.82 -13.50
CA ILE A 52 -39.48 -11.36 -13.70
C ILE A 52 -38.03 -10.93 -13.91
N PHE A 53 -37.12 -11.37 -13.04
CA PHE A 53 -35.72 -10.98 -13.06
C PHE A 53 -35.01 -11.38 -14.36
N HIS A 54 -35.22 -12.63 -14.80
CA HIS A 54 -34.72 -13.09 -16.10
C HIS A 54 -35.20 -12.20 -17.25
N ARG A 55 -36.50 -11.87 -17.31
CA ARG A 55 -37.04 -10.99 -18.36
C ARG A 55 -36.51 -9.56 -18.26
N LEU A 56 -36.25 -9.05 -17.05
CA LEU A 56 -35.64 -7.74 -16.84
C LEU A 56 -34.20 -7.68 -17.39
N LEU A 57 -33.39 -8.72 -17.19
CA LEU A 57 -32.04 -8.83 -17.77
C LEU A 57 -32.04 -8.95 -19.29
N LEU A 58 -33.07 -9.57 -19.87
CA LEU A 58 -33.23 -9.68 -21.33
C LEU A 58 -33.77 -8.41 -22.01
N LEU A 59 -34.06 -7.33 -21.26
CA LEU A 59 -34.42 -6.06 -21.87
C LEU A 59 -33.24 -5.55 -22.70
N GLN A 60 -33.53 -5.11 -23.94
CA GLN A 60 -32.53 -4.53 -24.82
C GLN A 60 -32.76 -3.04 -24.99
N HIS A 61 -31.70 -2.24 -24.83
CA HIS A 61 -31.77 -0.79 -25.00
C HIS A 61 -32.28 -0.39 -26.40
N SER A 62 -31.92 -1.13 -27.45
CA SER A 62 -32.36 -0.89 -28.84
C SER A 62 -33.88 -0.99 -29.05
N SER A 63 -34.59 -1.78 -28.24
CA SER A 63 -36.03 -2.03 -28.40
C SER A 63 -36.89 -1.34 -27.33
N GLN A 64 -36.33 -1.14 -26.14
CA GLN A 64 -37.04 -0.61 -24.97
C GLN A 64 -36.13 0.34 -24.16
N PRO A 65 -35.63 1.44 -24.75
CA PRO A 65 -34.60 2.27 -24.14
C PRO A 65 -35.04 2.89 -22.81
N VAL A 66 -36.28 3.39 -22.72
CA VAL A 66 -36.82 4.02 -21.51
C VAL A 66 -36.91 3.05 -20.35
N MET A 67 -37.47 1.86 -20.58
CA MET A 67 -37.63 0.83 -19.56
C MET A 67 -36.26 0.27 -19.13
N HIS A 68 -35.38 0.01 -20.10
CA HIS A 68 -34.03 -0.49 -19.85
C HIS A 68 -33.21 0.50 -19.01
N SER A 69 -33.11 1.77 -19.42
CA SER A 69 -32.34 2.75 -18.66
C SER A 69 -32.93 3.02 -17.28
N ALA A 70 -34.25 2.99 -17.12
CA ALA A 70 -34.91 3.12 -15.83
C ALA A 70 -34.54 1.96 -14.88
N LEU A 71 -34.56 0.72 -15.37
CA LEU A 71 -34.17 -0.47 -14.62
C LEU A 71 -32.74 -0.36 -14.09
N TRP A 72 -31.78 -0.12 -14.99
CA TRP A 72 -30.36 -0.08 -14.63
C TRP A 72 -30.03 1.09 -13.70
N ASN A 73 -30.67 2.25 -13.87
CA ASN A 73 -30.53 3.36 -12.93
C ASN A 73 -31.15 3.02 -11.56
N SER A 74 -32.25 2.25 -11.51
CA SER A 74 -32.84 1.76 -10.25
C SER A 74 -31.88 0.83 -9.52
N TRP A 75 -31.29 -0.15 -10.22
CA TRP A 75 -30.29 -1.04 -9.63
C TRP A 75 -29.02 -0.29 -9.22
N LYS A 76 -28.56 0.67 -10.00
CA LYS A 76 -27.44 1.53 -9.60
C LYS A 76 -27.74 2.28 -8.29
N ALA A 77 -28.95 2.82 -8.13
CA ALA A 77 -29.35 3.53 -6.92
C ALA A 77 -29.34 2.63 -5.67
N SER A 78 -29.66 1.34 -5.82
CA SER A 78 -29.54 0.32 -4.76
C SER A 78 -28.18 -0.40 -4.75
N ARG A 79 -27.15 0.18 -5.38
CA ARG A 79 -25.79 -0.40 -5.49
C ARG A 79 -25.76 -1.85 -5.99
N PHE A 80 -26.75 -2.20 -6.81
CA PHE A 80 -26.95 -3.52 -7.41
C PHE A 80 -27.20 -4.64 -6.39
N GLU A 81 -27.57 -4.35 -5.14
CA GLU A 81 -27.67 -5.34 -4.04
C GLU A 81 -28.46 -6.61 -4.42
N GLU A 82 -29.68 -6.46 -4.94
CA GLU A 82 -30.51 -7.62 -5.32
C GLU A 82 -29.97 -8.35 -6.56
N LEU A 83 -29.37 -7.62 -7.52
CA LEU A 83 -28.69 -8.22 -8.67
C LEU A 83 -27.51 -9.08 -8.21
N LEU A 84 -26.69 -8.57 -7.30
CA LEU A 84 -25.54 -9.28 -6.74
C LEU A 84 -25.99 -10.51 -5.97
N LYS A 85 -26.97 -10.37 -5.07
CA LYS A 85 -27.51 -11.48 -4.27
C LYS A 85 -27.98 -12.64 -5.16
N ARG A 86 -28.72 -12.35 -6.23
CA ARG A 86 -29.23 -13.35 -7.17
C ARG A 86 -28.15 -13.96 -8.06
N MET A 87 -27.18 -13.15 -8.48
CA MET A 87 -26.01 -13.60 -9.25
C MET A 87 -25.21 -14.67 -8.48
N HIS A 88 -25.05 -14.52 -7.16
CA HIS A 88 -24.37 -15.52 -6.33
C HIS A 88 -25.18 -16.81 -6.16
N ALA A 89 -26.51 -16.74 -6.29
CA ALA A 89 -27.41 -17.88 -6.07
C ALA A 89 -27.66 -18.72 -7.33
N SER A 90 -27.39 -18.21 -8.54
CA SER A 90 -27.77 -18.90 -9.79
C SER A 90 -26.80 -18.64 -10.96
N GLU A 91 -26.27 -19.71 -11.54
CA GLU A 91 -25.43 -19.65 -12.76
C GLU A 91 -26.19 -19.16 -14.00
N THR A 92 -27.49 -19.42 -14.11
CA THR A 92 -28.27 -18.96 -15.28
C THR A 92 -28.36 -17.44 -15.31
N ILE A 93 -28.56 -16.84 -14.14
CA ILE A 93 -28.60 -15.39 -13.97
C ILE A 93 -27.24 -14.75 -14.28
N GLN A 94 -26.13 -15.44 -13.98
CA GLN A 94 -24.80 -14.96 -14.36
C GLN A 94 -24.64 -14.88 -15.88
N ARG A 95 -25.12 -15.90 -16.62
CA ARG A 95 -25.09 -15.89 -18.09
C ARG A 95 -25.97 -14.79 -18.67
N ASP A 96 -27.16 -14.60 -18.12
CA ASP A 96 -28.09 -13.55 -18.54
C ASP A 96 -27.50 -12.15 -18.30
N LEU A 97 -26.83 -11.95 -17.15
CA LEU A 97 -26.15 -10.69 -16.83
C LEU A 97 -25.03 -10.40 -17.84
N LEU A 98 -24.19 -11.39 -18.16
CA LEU A 98 -23.14 -11.20 -19.16
C LEU A 98 -23.71 -10.83 -20.53
N GLN A 99 -24.82 -11.45 -20.93
CA GLN A 99 -25.52 -11.07 -22.17
C GLN A 99 -26.06 -9.63 -22.10
N ALA A 100 -26.63 -9.23 -20.96
CA ALA A 100 -27.13 -7.88 -20.75
C ALA A 100 -26.00 -6.83 -20.79
N ILE A 101 -24.83 -7.14 -20.23
CA ILE A 101 -23.63 -6.29 -20.29
C ILE A 101 -23.15 -6.14 -21.74
N VAL A 102 -23.11 -7.22 -22.52
CA VAL A 102 -22.73 -7.15 -23.94
C VAL A 102 -23.73 -6.32 -24.75
N ALA A 103 -25.02 -6.37 -24.38
CA ALA A 103 -26.08 -5.61 -25.02
C ALA A 103 -26.18 -4.14 -24.54
N MET A 104 -25.36 -3.70 -23.59
CA MET A 104 -25.32 -2.31 -23.15
C MET A 104 -24.90 -1.39 -24.30
N PRO A 105 -25.49 -0.19 -24.43
CA PRO A 105 -25.00 0.79 -25.39
C PRO A 105 -23.53 1.15 -25.12
N GLU A 106 -22.83 1.54 -26.17
CA GLU A 106 -21.42 1.97 -26.15
C GLU A 106 -21.28 3.49 -25.99
N ASP A 107 -22.30 4.13 -25.42
CA ASP A 107 -22.27 5.54 -25.02
C ASP A 107 -21.73 5.70 -23.59
N ASP A 108 -21.50 6.95 -23.17
CA ASP A 108 -20.97 7.27 -21.84
C ASP A 108 -21.83 6.68 -20.71
N TRP A 109 -23.15 6.68 -20.87
CA TRP A 109 -24.05 6.13 -19.87
C TRP A 109 -23.88 4.62 -19.72
N GLY A 110 -23.92 3.87 -20.84
CA GLY A 110 -23.76 2.42 -20.86
C GLY A 110 -22.38 1.99 -20.38
N ASN A 111 -21.33 2.64 -20.86
CA ASN A 111 -19.96 2.39 -20.38
C ASN A 111 -19.84 2.69 -18.88
N GLY A 112 -20.40 3.81 -18.41
CA GLY A 112 -20.44 4.13 -16.99
C GLY A 112 -21.14 3.05 -16.13
N MET A 113 -22.21 2.43 -16.62
CA MET A 113 -22.87 1.31 -15.92
C MET A 113 -21.99 0.06 -15.86
N VAL A 114 -21.39 -0.32 -16.98
CA VAL A 114 -20.58 -1.54 -17.09
C VAL A 114 -19.34 -1.46 -16.19
N PHE A 115 -18.62 -0.34 -16.21
CA PHE A 115 -17.44 -0.15 -15.36
C PHE A 115 -17.78 -0.10 -13.88
N MET A 116 -18.90 0.53 -13.50
CA MET A 116 -19.35 0.57 -12.11
C MET A 116 -19.75 -0.82 -11.60
N LEU A 117 -20.41 -1.62 -12.43
CA LEU A 117 -20.75 -2.99 -12.06
C LEU A 117 -19.49 -3.84 -11.92
N TRP A 118 -18.55 -3.73 -12.88
CA TRP A 118 -17.26 -4.41 -12.80
C TRP A 118 -16.50 -4.05 -11.52
N SER A 119 -16.44 -2.78 -11.13
CA SER A 119 -15.68 -2.35 -9.95
C SER A 119 -16.24 -2.91 -8.63
N ILE A 120 -17.52 -3.26 -8.59
CA ILE A 120 -18.17 -3.86 -7.42
C ILE A 120 -18.00 -5.39 -7.42
N VAL A 121 -18.08 -6.01 -8.59
CA VAL A 121 -18.15 -7.47 -8.73
C VAL A 121 -16.77 -8.12 -8.91
N GLU A 122 -15.82 -7.38 -9.47
CA GLU A 122 -14.43 -7.81 -9.70
C GLU A 122 -14.27 -9.11 -10.51
N ARG A 123 -15.25 -9.47 -11.33
CA ARG A 123 -15.17 -10.67 -12.17
C ARG A 123 -14.36 -10.42 -13.44
N ASP A 124 -13.50 -11.38 -13.76
CA ASP A 124 -12.64 -11.34 -14.95
C ASP A 124 -13.45 -11.51 -16.25
N ASP A 125 -14.56 -12.24 -16.25
CA ASP A 125 -15.40 -12.41 -17.44
C ASP A 125 -16.05 -11.09 -17.92
N ILE A 126 -16.45 -10.22 -16.99
CA ILE A 126 -16.91 -8.86 -17.31
C ILE A 126 -15.74 -8.02 -17.84
N ALA A 127 -14.57 -8.12 -17.22
CA ALA A 127 -13.38 -7.40 -17.65
C ALA A 127 -12.97 -7.77 -19.09
N GLU A 128 -13.00 -9.06 -19.43
CA GLU A 128 -12.74 -9.56 -20.79
C GLU A 128 -13.71 -8.98 -21.81
N LYS A 129 -14.98 -8.75 -21.46
CA LYS A 129 -15.95 -8.10 -22.36
C LYS A 129 -15.68 -6.60 -22.54
N ILE A 130 -15.26 -5.92 -21.49
CA ILE A 130 -14.84 -4.51 -21.58
C ILE A 130 -13.62 -4.39 -22.51
N GLU A 131 -12.63 -5.26 -22.34
CA GLU A 131 -11.41 -5.32 -23.17
C GLU A 131 -11.71 -5.66 -24.63
N ALA A 132 -12.47 -6.73 -24.88
CA ALA A 132 -12.79 -7.20 -26.23
C ALA A 132 -13.56 -6.16 -27.06
N ASN A 133 -14.39 -5.35 -26.41
CA ASN A 133 -15.15 -4.29 -27.06
C ASN A 133 -14.41 -2.94 -27.09
N GLY A 134 -13.17 -2.86 -26.57
CA GLY A 134 -12.40 -1.62 -26.53
C GLY A 134 -13.08 -0.49 -25.76
N ARG A 135 -13.88 -0.81 -24.74
CA ARG A 135 -14.65 0.19 -23.98
C ARG A 135 -13.74 0.99 -23.05
N HIS A 136 -14.07 2.27 -22.90
CA HIS A 136 -13.45 3.21 -21.96
C HIS A 136 -14.48 3.74 -20.97
N ALA A 137 -14.08 3.91 -19.72
CA ALA A 137 -14.94 4.54 -18.74
C ALA A 137 -15.06 6.05 -19.03
N PRO A 138 -16.26 6.65 -18.86
CA PRO A 138 -16.42 8.10 -19.01
C PRO A 138 -15.69 8.88 -17.90
N ALA A 139 -15.50 8.27 -16.74
CA ALA A 139 -14.74 8.82 -15.62
C ALA A 139 -13.28 8.33 -15.71
N LEU A 140 -12.34 9.27 -15.83
CA LEU A 140 -10.93 8.98 -16.06
C LEU A 140 -10.32 8.10 -14.95
N GLU A 141 -10.70 8.36 -13.70
CA GLU A 141 -10.26 7.58 -12.54
C GLU A 141 -10.75 6.13 -12.59
N MET A 142 -11.92 5.88 -13.19
CA MET A 142 -12.46 4.52 -13.35
C MET A 142 -11.77 3.78 -14.50
N ASP A 143 -11.42 4.47 -15.58
CA ASP A 143 -10.67 3.86 -16.68
C ASP A 143 -9.22 3.54 -16.26
N ALA A 144 -8.61 4.46 -15.51
CA ALA A 144 -7.31 4.24 -14.87
C ALA A 144 -7.35 3.07 -13.89
N LEU A 145 -8.34 3.03 -12.99
CA LEU A 145 -8.54 1.91 -12.05
C LEU A 145 -8.64 0.58 -12.81
N PHE A 146 -9.44 0.52 -13.87
CA PHE A 146 -9.59 -0.66 -14.71
C PHE A 146 -8.26 -1.11 -15.31
N GLY A 147 -7.54 -0.20 -15.98
CA GLY A 147 -6.24 -0.52 -16.58
C GLY A 147 -5.22 -1.01 -15.56
N LEU A 148 -5.10 -0.32 -14.43
CA LEU A 148 -4.14 -0.66 -13.39
C LEU A 148 -4.44 -2.02 -12.73
N VAL A 149 -5.71 -2.32 -12.45
CA VAL A 149 -6.13 -3.62 -11.88
C VAL A 149 -5.90 -4.77 -12.86
N ARG A 150 -6.05 -4.51 -14.16
CA ARG A 150 -5.89 -5.51 -15.23
C ARG A 150 -4.45 -5.69 -15.71
N GLY A 151 -3.51 -4.90 -15.20
CA GLY A 151 -2.10 -4.99 -15.61
C GLY A 151 -1.78 -4.26 -16.91
N TYR A 152 -2.65 -3.34 -17.34
CA TYR A 152 -2.48 -2.50 -18.52
C TYR A 152 -2.24 -1.04 -18.09
N PRO A 153 -1.01 -0.67 -17.68
CA PRO A 153 -0.70 0.67 -17.18
C PRO A 153 -0.90 1.77 -18.23
N GLY A 154 -0.90 1.42 -19.53
CA GLY A 154 -1.11 2.37 -20.63
C GLY A 154 -2.37 3.22 -20.46
N ARG A 155 -3.49 2.63 -20.01
CA ARG A 155 -4.75 3.38 -19.79
C ARG A 155 -4.62 4.51 -18.77
N TYR A 156 -3.68 4.41 -17.83
CA TYR A 156 -3.37 5.50 -16.91
C TYR A 156 -2.33 6.45 -17.50
N LEU A 157 -1.25 5.90 -18.07
CA LEU A 157 -0.12 6.69 -18.58
C LEU A 157 -0.53 7.63 -19.73
N ASP A 158 -1.49 7.21 -20.55
CA ASP A 158 -2.04 7.99 -21.67
C ASP A 158 -2.86 9.21 -21.23
N LEU A 159 -3.30 9.28 -19.97
CA LEU A 159 -4.13 10.36 -19.45
C LEU A 159 -3.35 11.62 -19.06
N GLU A 160 -2.02 11.56 -19.03
CA GLU A 160 -1.13 12.65 -18.63
C GLU A 160 -1.60 13.34 -17.32
N ASP A 161 -1.35 12.67 -16.18
CA ASP A 161 -1.76 13.08 -14.83
C ASP A 161 -0.59 13.73 -14.05
N PRO A 162 -0.30 15.04 -14.23
CA PRO A 162 0.89 15.68 -13.65
C PRO A 162 0.79 15.90 -12.14
N ASP A 163 -0.43 16.00 -11.59
CA ASP A 163 -0.69 16.20 -10.17
C ASP A 163 -1.02 14.89 -9.43
N TYR A 164 -1.03 13.77 -10.14
CA TYR A 164 -1.36 12.43 -9.63
C TYR A 164 -2.80 12.29 -9.09
N SER A 165 -3.68 13.25 -9.38
CA SER A 165 -5.02 13.30 -8.82
C SER A 165 -5.94 12.23 -9.39
N ILE A 166 -5.72 11.80 -10.64
CA ILE A 166 -6.48 10.71 -11.26
C ILE A 166 -6.08 9.39 -10.60
N PHE A 167 -4.78 9.16 -10.41
CA PHE A 167 -4.29 7.96 -9.72
C PHE A 167 -4.80 7.90 -8.28
N GLU A 168 -4.74 9.01 -7.55
CA GLU A 168 -5.21 9.08 -6.17
C GLU A 168 -6.70 8.71 -6.05
N LYS A 169 -7.55 9.26 -6.93
CA LYS A 169 -8.98 8.92 -6.96
C LYS A 169 -9.22 7.46 -7.31
N ALA A 170 -8.49 6.92 -8.29
CA ALA A 170 -8.55 5.50 -8.65
C ALA A 170 -8.16 4.61 -7.46
N TRP A 171 -7.11 4.98 -6.74
CA TRP A 171 -6.61 4.27 -5.56
C TRP A 171 -7.61 4.30 -4.39
N LEU A 172 -8.22 5.45 -4.13
CA LEU A 172 -9.24 5.60 -3.09
C LEU A 172 -10.51 4.79 -3.41
N ALA A 173 -10.89 4.70 -4.68
CA ALA A 173 -12.01 3.89 -5.14
C ALA A 173 -11.74 2.37 -5.11
N ALA A 174 -10.46 1.97 -5.12
CA ALA A 174 -10.06 0.56 -5.18
C ALA A 174 -10.33 -0.21 -3.88
N SER A 175 -10.81 -1.45 -4.02
CA SER A 175 -10.89 -2.43 -2.93
C SER A 175 -9.50 -2.91 -2.49
N GLY A 176 -9.41 -3.62 -1.35
CA GLY A 176 -8.14 -4.20 -0.88
C GLY A 176 -7.50 -5.16 -1.89
N ALA A 177 -8.30 -5.99 -2.56
CA ALA A 177 -7.81 -6.92 -3.58
C ALA A 177 -7.37 -6.18 -4.86
N GLN A 178 -8.10 -5.15 -5.28
CA GLN A 178 -7.73 -4.30 -6.40
C GLN A 178 -6.42 -3.57 -6.13
N ARG A 179 -6.22 -3.03 -4.93
CA ARG A 179 -4.96 -2.38 -4.51
C ARG A 179 -3.76 -3.30 -4.64
N GLN A 180 -3.87 -4.56 -4.23
CA GLN A 180 -2.80 -5.56 -4.41
C GLN A 180 -2.45 -5.80 -5.89
N ARG A 181 -3.48 -5.88 -6.75
CA ARG A 181 -3.28 -6.00 -8.21
C ARG A 181 -2.59 -4.76 -8.78
N ILE A 182 -3.02 -3.56 -8.35
CA ILE A 182 -2.39 -2.29 -8.74
C ILE A 182 -0.91 -2.28 -8.33
N SER A 183 -0.56 -2.62 -7.09
CA SER A 183 0.83 -2.72 -6.64
C SER A 183 1.66 -3.69 -7.51
N THR A 184 1.08 -4.83 -7.89
CA THR A 184 1.72 -5.79 -8.80
C THR A 184 1.96 -5.19 -10.19
N THR A 185 0.99 -4.42 -10.71
CA THR A 185 1.10 -3.72 -11.99
C THR A 185 2.20 -2.66 -11.95
N VAL A 186 2.28 -1.88 -10.86
CA VAL A 186 3.33 -0.86 -10.65
C VAL A 186 4.73 -1.50 -10.67
N LEU A 187 4.91 -2.62 -9.96
CA LEU A 187 6.19 -3.34 -9.93
C LEU A 187 6.59 -3.90 -11.31
N LYS A 188 5.62 -4.31 -12.12
CA LYS A 188 5.86 -4.91 -13.43
C LYS A 188 6.07 -3.89 -14.55
N SER A 189 5.46 -2.71 -14.45
CA SER A 189 5.50 -1.72 -15.54
C SER A 189 6.91 -1.15 -15.75
N GLN A 190 7.71 -1.08 -14.68
CA GLN A 190 9.02 -0.42 -14.66
C GLN A 190 8.97 1.04 -15.13
N ASP A 191 7.81 1.70 -15.02
CA ASP A 191 7.61 3.08 -15.44
C ASP A 191 7.78 4.06 -14.26
N PRO A 192 8.76 5.00 -14.31
CA PRO A 192 9.00 5.95 -13.23
C PRO A 192 7.80 6.85 -12.90
N ARG A 193 7.00 7.25 -13.88
CA ARG A 193 5.82 8.11 -13.65
C ARG A 193 4.76 7.35 -12.86
N LEU A 194 4.57 6.07 -13.16
CA LEU A 194 3.62 5.24 -12.45
C LEU A 194 4.06 5.01 -11.00
N VAL A 195 5.36 4.80 -10.77
CA VAL A 195 5.89 4.66 -9.40
C VAL A 195 5.74 5.96 -8.61
N ALA A 196 5.98 7.12 -9.22
CA ALA A 196 5.78 8.41 -8.57
C ALA A 196 4.31 8.67 -8.21
N ALA A 197 3.37 8.37 -9.12
CA ALA A 197 1.94 8.48 -8.85
C ALA A 197 1.50 7.55 -7.72
N TYR A 198 2.03 6.32 -7.71
CA TYR A 198 1.78 5.35 -6.65
C TYR A 198 2.32 5.81 -5.29
N ASP A 199 3.57 6.29 -5.22
CA ASP A 199 4.14 6.83 -3.96
C ASP A 199 3.35 8.06 -3.47
N HIS A 200 2.88 8.91 -4.38
CA HIS A 200 2.07 10.08 -4.03
C HIS A 200 0.71 9.71 -3.43
N ALA A 201 -0.01 8.78 -4.05
CA ALA A 201 -1.36 8.42 -3.64
C ALA A 201 -1.43 7.66 -2.30
N VAL A 202 -0.31 7.06 -1.86
CA VAL A 202 -0.32 6.16 -0.70
C VAL A 202 0.54 6.59 0.48
N LYS A 203 0.86 7.89 0.56
CA LYS A 203 1.73 8.54 1.57
C LYS A 203 1.64 8.02 3.03
N GLU A 204 0.50 7.52 3.50
CA GLU A 204 0.33 7.06 4.89
C GLU A 204 -0.04 5.57 5.07
N GLY A 205 -0.08 4.76 4.00
CA GLY A 205 -0.73 3.44 4.03
C GLY A 205 0.08 2.22 3.58
N HIS A 206 1.38 2.33 3.33
CA HIS A 206 2.15 1.26 2.69
C HIS A 206 3.49 0.91 3.32
N ASP A 207 3.93 -0.32 3.00
CA ASP A 207 5.29 -0.80 3.20
C ASP A 207 6.24 -0.04 2.27
N PRO A 208 7.10 0.86 2.80
CA PRO A 208 8.04 1.63 1.98
C PRO A 208 8.98 0.74 1.16
N GLN A 209 9.14 -0.54 1.51
CA GLN A 209 9.97 -1.47 0.78
C GLN A 209 9.47 -1.74 -0.65
N LEU A 210 8.15 -1.74 -0.88
CA LEU A 210 7.60 -1.98 -2.22
C LEU A 210 7.99 -0.88 -3.22
N VAL A 211 7.96 0.38 -2.78
CA VAL A 211 8.38 1.52 -3.59
C VAL A 211 9.88 1.47 -3.85
N ILE A 212 10.68 1.13 -2.84
CA ILE A 212 12.13 0.95 -2.98
C ILE A 212 12.44 -0.13 -4.02
N GLU A 213 11.79 -1.29 -3.96
CA GLU A 213 11.96 -2.36 -4.95
C GLU A 213 11.49 -1.94 -6.35
N ALA A 214 10.37 -1.23 -6.46
CA ALA A 214 9.91 -0.68 -7.74
C ALA A 214 10.96 0.28 -8.36
N LEU A 215 11.50 1.21 -7.55
CA LEU A 215 12.52 2.17 -7.99
C LEU A 215 13.83 1.48 -8.37
N LYS A 216 14.24 0.44 -7.64
CA LYS A 216 15.39 -0.42 -8.01
C LYS A 216 15.19 -1.04 -9.38
N LEU A 217 14.01 -1.59 -9.66
CA LEU A 217 13.69 -2.22 -10.96
C LEU A 217 13.60 -1.20 -12.10
N CYS A 218 13.06 0.00 -11.86
CA CYS A 218 12.96 1.07 -12.86
C CYS A 218 14.32 1.71 -13.18
N GLY A 219 15.31 1.57 -12.29
CA GLY A 219 16.60 2.26 -12.41
C GLY A 219 16.53 3.77 -12.14
N ASP A 220 15.46 4.26 -11.49
CA ASP A 220 15.36 5.66 -11.08
C ASP A 220 16.09 5.90 -9.75
N HIS A 221 17.41 6.03 -9.86
CA HIS A 221 18.28 6.24 -8.70
C HIS A 221 18.15 7.62 -8.07
N ASP A 222 17.64 8.63 -8.80
CA ASP A 222 17.42 9.96 -8.26
C ASP A 222 16.22 9.96 -7.29
N ALA A 223 15.12 9.30 -7.68
CA ALA A 223 13.96 9.11 -6.82
C ALA A 223 14.24 8.13 -5.67
N LEU A 224 15.06 7.10 -5.91
CA LEU A 224 15.49 6.15 -4.89
C LEU A 224 16.23 6.82 -3.74
N LEU A 225 17.10 7.80 -4.03
CA LEU A 225 17.78 8.58 -2.99
C LEU A 225 16.79 9.45 -2.21
N ASP A 226 15.89 10.16 -2.90
CA ASP A 226 14.91 11.04 -2.23
C ASP A 226 13.97 10.24 -1.33
N ARG A 227 13.64 9.00 -1.70
CA ARG A 227 12.77 8.12 -0.91
C ARG A 227 13.36 7.70 0.43
N LEU A 228 14.67 7.80 0.62
CA LEU A 228 15.32 7.55 1.91
C LEU A 228 14.89 8.56 2.99
N HIS A 229 14.34 9.71 2.59
CA HIS A 229 13.79 10.70 3.52
C HIS A 229 12.65 10.09 4.36
N GLY A 230 12.77 10.17 5.68
CA GLY A 230 11.84 9.63 6.67
C GLY A 230 12.04 8.15 7.01
N LEU A 231 12.91 7.42 6.30
CA LEU A 231 13.20 6.01 6.55
C LEU A 231 14.31 5.83 7.59
N PRO A 232 14.31 4.70 8.33
CA PRO A 232 15.42 4.38 9.23
C PRO A 232 16.71 4.14 8.45
N PHE A 233 17.84 4.43 9.08
CA PHE A 233 19.17 4.28 8.49
C PHE A 233 19.46 2.84 8.04
N THR A 234 18.90 1.82 8.71
CA THR A 234 18.94 0.42 8.25
C THR A 234 18.45 0.25 6.80
N SER A 235 17.30 0.84 6.45
CA SER A 235 16.75 0.77 5.09
C SER A 235 17.65 1.50 4.08
N ALA A 236 18.30 2.60 4.50
CA ALA A 236 19.27 3.28 3.65
C ALA A 236 20.50 2.41 3.36
N LEU A 237 20.99 1.64 4.34
CA LEU A 237 22.11 0.72 4.14
C LEU A 237 21.78 -0.37 3.12
N GLU A 238 20.54 -0.89 3.09
CA GLU A 238 20.10 -1.85 2.07
C GLU A 238 20.17 -1.26 0.66
N VAL A 239 19.75 0.00 0.50
CA VAL A 239 19.80 0.71 -0.78
C VAL A 239 21.24 1.02 -1.19
N ILE A 240 22.11 1.35 -0.24
CA ILE A 240 23.54 1.58 -0.50
C ILE A 240 24.25 0.28 -0.90
N ALA A 241 23.92 -0.84 -0.27
CA ALA A 241 24.40 -2.17 -0.67
C ALA A 241 24.00 -2.46 -2.13
N PHE A 242 22.74 -2.21 -2.49
CA PHE A 242 22.26 -2.33 -3.87
C PHE A 242 23.06 -1.44 -4.85
N TRP A 243 23.37 -0.18 -4.49
CA TRP A 243 24.22 0.67 -5.32
C TRP A 243 25.67 0.19 -5.41
N GLN A 244 26.19 -0.44 -4.36
CA GLN A 244 27.53 -1.00 -4.35
C GLN A 244 27.62 -2.22 -5.29
N GLU A 245 26.60 -3.09 -5.29
CA GLU A 245 26.54 -4.30 -6.12
C GLU A 245 26.18 -4.00 -7.58
N GLY A 246 25.11 -3.21 -7.80
CA GLY A 246 24.54 -2.97 -9.13
C GLY A 246 25.24 -1.85 -9.93
N GLY A 247 26.06 -1.02 -9.28
CA GLY A 247 26.81 0.06 -9.94
C GLY A 247 25.98 1.25 -10.45
N GLY A 248 24.65 1.18 -10.41
CA GLY A 248 23.75 2.26 -10.79
C GLY A 248 23.90 3.52 -9.92
N ARG A 249 23.75 4.71 -10.51
CA ARG A 249 23.94 6.01 -9.82
C ARG A 249 22.87 7.03 -10.20
N PRO A 250 22.53 7.96 -9.30
CA PRO A 250 21.69 9.12 -9.64
C PRO A 250 22.27 9.89 -10.83
N LYS A 251 21.39 10.49 -11.65
CA LYS A 251 21.80 11.32 -12.80
C LYS A 251 22.23 12.71 -12.33
N THR A 252 21.63 13.21 -11.25
CA THR A 252 21.94 14.53 -10.71
C THR A 252 23.36 14.56 -10.11
N PRO A 253 24.24 15.51 -10.48
CA PRO A 253 25.63 15.52 -10.01
C PRO A 253 25.79 15.57 -8.48
N SER A 254 24.95 16.37 -7.80
CA SER A 254 24.95 16.49 -6.34
C SER A 254 24.55 15.17 -5.67
N LYS A 255 23.44 14.56 -6.12
CA LYS A 255 22.97 13.25 -5.65
C LYS A 255 24.00 12.16 -5.91
N LYS A 256 24.62 12.16 -7.09
CA LYS A 256 25.65 11.20 -7.48
C LYS A 256 26.86 11.27 -6.54
N ALA A 257 27.35 12.47 -6.22
CA ALA A 257 28.49 12.65 -5.31
C ALA A 257 28.18 12.11 -3.91
N VAL A 258 26.96 12.33 -3.40
CA VAL A 258 26.50 11.81 -2.11
C VAL A 258 26.46 10.27 -2.12
N VAL A 259 25.87 9.68 -3.15
CA VAL A 259 25.79 8.21 -3.28
C VAL A 259 27.18 7.59 -3.43
N GLU A 260 28.09 8.21 -4.17
CA GLU A 260 29.48 7.73 -4.29
C GLU A 260 30.23 7.77 -2.96
N ALA A 261 30.08 8.85 -2.19
CA ALA A 261 30.65 8.95 -0.85
C ALA A 261 30.07 7.90 0.10
N ALA A 262 28.75 7.69 0.07
CA ALA A 262 28.08 6.68 0.89
C ALA A 262 28.54 5.25 0.53
N VAL A 263 28.65 4.93 -0.77
CA VAL A 263 29.13 3.62 -1.23
C VAL A 263 30.61 3.41 -0.87
N ALA A 264 31.45 4.44 -0.91
CA ALA A 264 32.84 4.34 -0.48
C ALA A 264 32.94 4.00 1.02
N LEU A 265 32.21 4.74 1.86
CA LEU A 265 32.14 4.48 3.30
C LEU A 265 31.56 3.10 3.61
N TYR A 266 30.56 2.64 2.84
CA TYR A 266 29.98 1.31 2.99
C TYR A 266 31.00 0.19 2.69
N ARG A 267 31.86 0.35 1.68
CA ARG A 267 32.93 -0.62 1.39
C ARG A 267 33.96 -0.71 2.50
N GLU A 268 34.33 0.43 3.09
CA GLU A 268 35.23 0.46 4.25
C GLU A 268 34.58 -0.22 5.45
N LEU A 269 33.29 0.02 5.67
CA LEU A 269 32.51 -0.62 6.73
C LEU A 269 32.43 -2.13 6.55
N ALA A 270 32.18 -2.61 5.32
CA ALA A 270 32.15 -4.04 5.01
C ALA A 270 33.50 -4.73 5.30
N ALA A 271 34.62 -4.02 5.19
CA ALA A 271 35.95 -4.55 5.55
C ALA A 271 36.21 -4.60 7.07
N LEU A 272 35.50 -3.78 7.85
CA LEU A 272 35.59 -3.75 9.32
C LEU A 272 34.70 -4.80 9.99
N LEU A 273 33.64 -5.24 9.31
CA LEU A 273 32.85 -6.39 9.74
C LEU A 273 33.75 -7.63 9.62
N LEU A 274 34.28 -8.09 10.76
CA LEU A 274 35.06 -9.32 10.90
C LEU A 274 34.44 -10.44 10.05
N ASP A 275 35.29 -11.22 9.36
CA ASP A 275 34.90 -12.52 8.79
C ASP A 275 34.04 -13.25 9.83
N SER A 276 32.79 -13.54 9.47
CA SER A 276 31.81 -14.10 10.40
C SER A 276 32.43 -15.31 11.11
N PRO A 277 32.65 -15.27 12.44
CA PRO A 277 33.24 -16.41 13.10
C PRO A 277 32.25 -17.57 13.04
N SER A 278 32.73 -18.68 12.49
CA SER A 278 32.10 -20.00 12.46
C SER A 278 30.85 -20.11 11.58
N SER A 279 30.98 -20.86 10.48
CA SER A 279 29.83 -21.55 9.89
C SER A 279 28.99 -22.15 11.01
N ALA A 280 27.73 -21.75 11.10
CA ALA A 280 26.80 -22.29 12.09
C ALA A 280 26.86 -23.83 12.03
N PRO A 281 26.79 -24.56 13.16
CA PRO A 281 26.87 -26.02 13.15
C PRO A 281 25.95 -26.62 12.08
N PRO A 282 26.36 -27.68 11.35
CA PRO A 282 25.53 -28.26 10.30
C PRO A 282 24.11 -28.56 10.80
N GLY A 283 23.10 -28.06 10.09
CA GLY A 283 21.68 -28.19 10.48
C GLY A 283 21.14 -27.08 11.37
N THR A 284 21.94 -26.07 11.72
CA THR A 284 21.47 -24.85 12.39
C THR A 284 21.18 -23.75 11.37
N ARG A 285 20.23 -22.87 11.70
CA ARG A 285 19.79 -21.77 10.84
C ARG A 285 19.74 -20.49 11.65
N ASP A 286 20.20 -19.40 11.05
CA ASP A 286 20.06 -18.06 11.64
C ASP A 286 18.58 -17.71 11.83
N ILE A 287 18.24 -17.29 13.05
CA ILE A 287 16.85 -17.10 13.48
C ILE A 287 16.20 -15.90 12.77
N PHE A 288 16.96 -14.84 12.51
CA PHE A 288 16.45 -13.64 11.84
C PHE A 288 16.21 -13.92 10.36
N SER A 289 17.13 -14.63 9.71
CA SER A 289 17.00 -15.11 8.32
C SER A 289 15.78 -16.02 8.17
N PHE A 290 15.56 -16.93 9.12
CA PHE A 290 14.37 -17.78 9.16
C PHE A 290 13.07 -16.96 9.29
N TRP A 291 13.04 -15.96 10.16
CA TRP A 291 11.86 -15.09 10.34
C TRP A 291 11.57 -14.26 9.09
N MET A 292 12.57 -13.67 8.47
CA MET A 292 12.43 -12.87 7.23
C MET A 292 11.86 -13.70 6.07
N GLU A 293 12.30 -14.96 5.93
CA GLU A 293 11.75 -15.84 4.90
C GLU A 293 10.33 -16.31 5.19
N ARG A 294 10.00 -16.55 6.46
CA ARG A 294 8.68 -17.02 6.87
C ARG A 294 7.60 -15.94 6.71
N TYR A 295 7.89 -14.70 7.12
CA TYR A 295 6.91 -13.62 7.19
C TYR A 295 6.89 -12.73 5.93
N ARG A 296 6.96 -13.33 4.74
CA ARG A 296 6.82 -12.58 3.47
C ARG A 296 5.39 -12.06 3.25
N SER A 297 4.38 -12.72 3.80
CA SER A 297 2.96 -12.33 3.68
C SER A 297 2.41 -11.71 4.97
N ASP A 298 1.65 -10.63 4.84
CA ASP A 298 1.07 -9.90 5.97
C ASP A 298 0.01 -10.71 6.74
N GLU A 299 -0.71 -11.61 6.05
CA GLU A 299 -1.75 -12.47 6.64
C GLU A 299 -1.17 -13.41 7.71
N LEU A 300 -0.09 -14.11 7.38
CA LEU A 300 0.59 -15.00 8.30
C LEU A 300 1.24 -14.23 9.46
N GLN A 301 1.72 -13.02 9.19
CA GLN A 301 2.30 -12.14 10.20
C GLN A 301 1.23 -11.70 11.23
N GLN A 302 0.06 -11.24 10.77
CA GLN A 302 -1.02 -10.83 11.66
C GLN A 302 -1.56 -12.00 12.50
N GLN A 303 -1.65 -13.18 11.89
CA GLN A 303 -2.05 -14.40 12.60
C GLN A 303 -1.04 -14.78 13.70
N ASP A 304 0.26 -14.81 13.36
CA ASP A 304 1.30 -15.24 14.29
C ASP A 304 1.59 -14.19 15.38
N LEU A 305 1.22 -12.91 15.21
CA LEU A 305 1.25 -11.91 16.29
C LEU A 305 0.33 -12.26 17.48
N ALA A 306 -0.72 -13.05 17.25
CA ALA A 306 -1.63 -13.56 18.27
C ALA A 306 -1.33 -15.01 18.70
N SER A 307 -0.22 -15.59 18.22
CA SER A 307 0.15 -16.97 18.49
C SER A 307 0.42 -17.21 20.00
N PRO A 308 0.06 -18.39 20.55
CA PRO A 308 0.48 -18.77 21.90
C PRO A 308 2.01 -18.98 22.01
N ASP A 309 2.68 -19.28 20.89
CA ASP A 309 4.13 -19.51 20.83
C ASP A 309 4.92 -18.17 20.81
N PRO A 310 5.77 -17.89 21.81
CA PRO A 310 6.55 -16.65 21.90
C PRO A 310 7.56 -16.47 20.77
N PHE A 311 8.09 -17.53 20.17
CA PHE A 311 9.04 -17.41 19.06
C PHE A 311 8.34 -17.05 17.75
N ARG A 312 7.09 -17.50 17.55
CA ARG A 312 6.26 -17.06 16.43
C ARG A 312 5.87 -15.60 16.57
N ARG A 313 5.47 -15.17 17.78
CA ARG A 313 5.20 -13.76 18.06
C ARG A 313 6.44 -12.90 17.84
N ALA A 314 7.60 -13.33 18.33
CA ALA A 314 8.87 -12.62 18.13
C ALA A 314 9.25 -12.45 16.66
N GLY A 315 9.10 -13.49 15.84
CA GLY A 315 9.38 -13.39 14.40
C GLY A 315 8.38 -12.50 13.66
N ALA A 316 7.10 -12.61 13.97
CA ALA A 316 6.07 -11.74 13.39
C ALA A 316 6.25 -10.28 13.82
N LEU A 317 6.68 -10.06 15.07
CA LEU A 317 7.01 -8.75 15.62
C LEU A 317 8.26 -8.16 14.96
N PHE A 318 9.31 -8.95 14.78
CA PHE A 318 10.54 -8.54 14.10
C PHE A 318 10.26 -8.08 12.67
N SER A 319 9.62 -8.94 11.86
CA SER A 319 9.27 -8.63 10.47
C SER A 319 8.29 -7.45 10.39
N GLY A 320 7.28 -7.43 11.26
CA GLY A 320 6.27 -6.37 11.27
C GLY A 320 6.80 -5.01 11.72
N ALA A 321 7.73 -4.98 12.67
CA ALA A 321 8.36 -3.76 13.12
C ALA A 321 9.29 -3.15 12.05
N GLN A 322 10.05 -3.98 11.33
CA GLN A 322 10.86 -3.52 10.19
C GLN A 322 10.01 -2.89 9.09
N ARG A 323 8.83 -3.47 8.80
CA ARG A 323 7.89 -2.94 7.80
C ARG A 323 7.00 -1.79 8.31
N GLY A 324 7.17 -1.36 9.56
CA GLY A 324 6.33 -0.31 10.16
C GLY A 324 4.86 -0.70 10.37
N LEU A 325 4.54 -2.00 10.29
CA LEU A 325 3.17 -2.53 10.47
C LEU A 325 2.77 -2.62 11.96
N VAL A 326 3.73 -2.54 12.88
CA VAL A 326 3.49 -2.58 14.32
C VAL A 326 3.55 -1.15 14.89
N PRO A 327 2.48 -0.67 15.54
CA PRO A 327 2.46 0.64 16.18
C PRO A 327 3.56 0.81 17.26
N ARG A 328 4.16 2.00 17.35
CA ARG A 328 5.25 2.30 18.31
C ARG A 328 4.86 2.08 19.77
N ASN A 329 3.64 2.44 20.16
CA ASN A 329 3.12 2.21 21.51
C ASN A 329 3.10 0.71 21.86
N ARG A 330 2.71 -0.15 20.91
CA ARG A 330 2.72 -1.60 21.08
C ARG A 330 4.13 -2.15 21.20
N MET A 331 5.08 -1.62 20.43
CA MET A 331 6.49 -2.00 20.56
C MET A 331 7.07 -1.60 21.91
N GLN A 332 6.74 -0.40 22.41
CA GLN A 332 7.15 0.04 23.75
C GLN A 332 6.56 -0.86 24.84
N GLU A 333 5.26 -1.18 24.77
CA GLU A 333 4.63 -2.09 25.73
C GLU A 333 5.32 -3.47 25.76
N ILE A 334 5.62 -4.04 24.58
CA ILE A 334 6.28 -5.35 24.47
C ILE A 334 7.74 -5.29 24.96
N SER A 335 8.44 -4.19 24.74
CA SER A 335 9.80 -4.01 25.28
C SER A 335 9.84 -4.06 26.82
N LEU A 336 8.76 -3.60 27.48
CA LEU A 336 8.65 -3.62 28.93
C LEU A 336 8.12 -4.95 29.45
N ASN A 337 7.02 -5.44 28.87
CA ASN A 337 6.18 -6.51 29.42
C ASN A 337 6.21 -7.82 28.61
N GLY A 338 6.87 -7.84 27.45
CA GLY A 338 6.91 -8.99 26.55
C GLY A 338 7.76 -10.15 27.06
N THR A 339 7.66 -11.30 26.39
CA THR A 339 8.54 -12.44 26.67
C THR A 339 9.97 -12.17 26.18
N TRP A 340 10.96 -12.91 26.70
CA TRP A 340 12.36 -12.67 26.32
C TRP A 340 12.65 -12.79 24.81
N PRO A 341 12.01 -13.68 24.00
CA PRO A 341 12.21 -13.69 22.55
C PRO A 341 11.63 -12.45 21.87
N GLU A 342 10.49 -11.94 22.35
CA GLU A 342 9.86 -10.73 21.82
C GLU A 342 10.70 -9.49 22.16
N LYS A 343 11.27 -9.45 23.37
CA LYS A 343 12.24 -8.45 23.77
C LYS A 343 13.50 -8.54 22.91
N LEU A 344 14.10 -9.73 22.73
CA LEU A 344 15.25 -9.93 21.85
C LEU A 344 15.01 -9.36 20.45
N ALA A 345 13.86 -9.67 19.85
CA ALA A 345 13.48 -9.17 18.53
C ALA A 345 13.43 -7.65 18.47
N LEU A 346 12.88 -6.98 19.50
CA LEU A 346 12.82 -5.52 19.56
C LEU A 346 14.15 -4.86 19.93
N HIS A 347 14.96 -5.47 20.81
CA HIS A 347 16.27 -4.96 21.19
C HIS A 347 17.24 -4.93 20.01
N TYR A 348 17.09 -5.84 19.04
CA TYR A 348 17.85 -5.79 17.79
C TYR A 348 17.42 -4.64 16.87
N LEU A 349 16.15 -4.22 16.97
CA LEU A 349 15.54 -3.26 16.07
C LEU A 349 15.42 -1.84 16.65
N PHE A 350 15.53 -1.65 17.97
CA PHE A 350 15.30 -0.37 18.62
C PHE A 350 16.12 -0.20 19.90
N THR A 351 16.46 1.06 20.21
CA THR A 351 16.96 1.44 21.52
C THR A 351 15.87 1.31 22.57
N VAL A 352 15.88 0.21 23.33
CA VAL A 352 15.00 0.06 24.49
C VAL A 352 15.55 0.92 25.63
N PRO A 353 14.71 1.69 26.36
CA PRO A 353 15.14 2.44 27.54
C PRO A 353 15.87 1.53 28.53
N GLU A 354 16.83 2.11 29.27
CA GLU A 354 17.69 1.41 30.23
C GLU A 354 16.97 0.31 31.01
N ALA A 355 17.66 -0.81 31.16
CA ALA A 355 17.26 -2.06 31.79
C ALA A 355 16.91 -1.89 33.29
N GLY A 356 15.85 -1.13 33.56
CA GLY A 356 15.14 -1.07 34.84
C GLY A 356 13.81 -1.83 34.78
N SER A 357 13.60 -2.70 33.78
CA SER A 357 12.39 -3.50 33.67
C SER A 357 12.33 -4.49 34.87
N ARG A 358 11.24 -4.41 35.62
CA ARG A 358 11.00 -5.31 36.76
C ARG A 358 10.94 -6.75 36.23
N GLN A 359 11.81 -7.62 36.76
CA GLN A 359 11.78 -9.08 36.63
C GLN A 359 12.11 -9.64 35.23
N GLU A 360 13.37 -9.53 34.79
CA GLU A 360 13.89 -10.37 33.70
C GLU A 360 14.59 -11.62 34.26
N HIS A 361 14.19 -12.80 33.78
CA HIS A 361 14.83 -14.08 34.12
C HIS A 361 15.99 -14.46 33.17
N VAL A 362 16.34 -13.57 32.25
CA VAL A 362 17.42 -13.76 31.25
C VAL A 362 18.53 -12.76 31.54
N SER A 363 19.77 -13.23 31.48
CA SER A 363 20.96 -12.38 31.61
C SER A 363 21.51 -12.08 30.22
N TRP A 364 21.56 -10.79 29.87
CA TRP A 364 22.15 -10.32 28.62
C TRP A 364 23.67 -10.24 28.80
N LEU A 365 24.41 -11.17 28.18
CA LEU A 365 25.87 -11.32 28.35
C LEU A 365 26.67 -10.14 27.80
N GLN A 366 26.12 -9.45 26.80
CA GLN A 366 26.59 -8.16 26.32
C GLN A 366 25.34 -7.29 26.14
N PRO A 367 24.98 -6.44 27.12
CA PRO A 367 24.08 -5.34 26.81
C PRO A 367 24.83 -4.51 25.77
N GLN A 368 24.46 -4.60 24.50
CA GLN A 368 25.10 -3.77 23.48
C GLN A 368 25.00 -2.32 23.95
N ASP A 369 26.12 -1.62 24.02
CA ASP A 369 26.08 -0.17 24.11
C ASP A 369 25.24 0.29 22.93
N ASN A 370 24.07 0.83 23.25
CA ASN A 370 22.91 0.99 22.38
C ASN A 370 23.14 2.02 21.26
N ILE A 371 24.40 2.39 21.01
CA ILE A 371 24.87 3.37 20.05
C ILE A 371 24.67 2.88 18.62
N VAL A 372 25.04 1.62 18.30
CA VAL A 372 24.85 1.07 16.95
C VAL A 372 23.36 0.96 16.63
N ALA A 373 22.56 0.40 17.54
CA ALA A 373 21.10 0.36 17.40
C ALA A 373 20.51 1.78 17.29
N ALA A 374 20.98 2.75 18.07
CA ALA A 374 20.56 4.14 17.94
C ALA A 374 20.84 4.69 16.54
N ILE A 375 22.07 4.53 16.03
CA ILE A 375 22.47 4.97 14.70
C ILE A 375 21.62 4.32 13.60
N LEU A 376 21.45 3.00 13.67
CA LEU A 376 20.68 2.22 12.70
C LEU A 376 19.20 2.60 12.65
N THR A 377 18.65 3.05 13.78
CA THR A 377 17.23 3.38 13.92
C THR A 377 16.92 4.85 13.73
N THR A 378 17.95 5.70 13.65
CA THR A 378 17.80 7.10 13.27
C THR A 378 17.05 7.20 11.96
N ARG A 379 15.93 7.93 11.96
CA ARG A 379 15.18 8.26 10.74
C ARG A 379 15.90 9.40 10.03
N LEU A 380 16.10 9.28 8.72
CA LEU A 380 16.73 10.34 7.92
C LEU A 380 15.76 11.52 7.70
N PRO A 381 16.21 12.78 7.76
CA PRO A 381 17.53 13.22 8.21
C PRO A 381 17.73 13.06 9.72
N GLY A 382 16.67 13.13 10.52
CA GLY A 382 16.81 13.12 11.99
C GLY A 382 17.33 14.46 12.51
N LEU A 383 17.65 14.53 13.80
CA LEU A 383 18.13 15.76 14.43
C LEU A 383 19.67 15.79 14.46
N LEU A 384 20.24 16.97 14.19
CA LEU A 384 21.68 17.20 14.29
C LEU A 384 22.18 16.97 15.72
N GLU A 385 21.42 17.42 16.72
CA GLU A 385 21.72 17.23 18.14
C GLU A 385 21.84 15.74 18.52
N GLU A 386 20.94 14.90 18.04
CA GLU A 386 20.98 13.45 18.26
C GLU A 386 22.25 12.84 17.67
N SER A 387 22.65 13.31 16.49
CA SER A 387 23.83 12.83 15.76
C SER A 387 25.13 13.27 16.43
N SER A 388 25.18 14.52 16.92
CA SER A 388 26.28 15.07 17.71
C SER A 388 26.41 14.38 19.07
N LEU A 389 25.29 14.06 19.72
CA LEU A 389 25.28 13.30 20.98
C LEU A 389 25.77 11.86 20.78
N LEU A 390 25.38 11.21 19.68
CA LEU A 390 25.92 9.90 19.31
C LEU A 390 27.42 9.98 18.99
N ALA A 391 27.87 11.02 18.29
CA ALA A 391 29.29 11.25 18.05
C ALA A 391 30.06 11.42 19.36
N GLY A 392 29.57 12.22 20.31
CA GLY A 392 30.18 12.39 21.63
C GLY A 392 30.32 11.07 22.40
N LYS A 393 29.30 10.21 22.35
CA LYS A 393 29.32 8.88 22.97
C LYS A 393 30.35 7.94 22.34
N VAL A 394 30.49 7.96 21.02
CA VAL A 394 31.50 7.15 20.30
C VAL A 394 32.93 7.61 20.62
N HIS A 395 33.16 8.90 20.86
CA HIS A 395 34.48 9.43 21.23
C HIS A 395 34.83 9.19 22.71
N ALA A 396 33.83 9.08 23.60
CA ALA A 396 34.02 8.80 25.02
C ALA A 396 34.32 7.32 25.30
N GLY A 397 33.92 6.40 24.41
CA GLY A 397 34.11 4.96 24.55
C GLY A 397 35.43 4.44 23.97
N VAL A 398 36.50 4.48 24.77
CA VAL A 398 37.75 3.69 24.63
C VAL A 398 38.60 3.92 23.35
N GLY A 399 39.91 3.65 23.44
CA GLY A 399 40.97 4.18 22.57
C GLY A 399 40.94 3.82 21.07
N PRO A 400 41.79 4.49 20.27
CA PRO A 400 41.74 4.52 18.79
C PRO A 400 41.95 3.17 18.06
N ALA A 401 42.23 2.07 18.78
CA ALA A 401 42.56 0.75 18.24
C ALA A 401 41.44 -0.30 18.42
N ASP A 402 40.27 0.07 18.94
CA ASP A 402 39.14 -0.86 19.04
C ASP A 402 38.36 -0.92 17.70
N PRO A 403 38.28 -2.10 17.03
CA PRO A 403 37.53 -2.27 15.79
C PRO A 403 36.03 -1.96 15.94
N SER A 404 35.45 -2.14 17.13
CA SER A 404 34.04 -1.80 17.40
C SER A 404 33.80 -0.29 17.36
N ALA A 405 34.72 0.49 17.93
CA ALA A 405 34.66 1.95 17.91
C ALA A 405 34.88 2.51 16.50
N GLU A 406 35.73 1.85 15.69
CA GLU A 406 35.92 2.23 14.29
C GLU A 406 34.67 1.95 13.44
N LEU A 407 34.00 0.80 13.65
CA LEU A 407 32.72 0.48 13.03
C LEU A 407 31.65 1.54 13.35
N GLN A 408 31.52 1.92 14.63
CA GLN A 408 30.58 2.95 15.07
C GLN A 408 30.87 4.31 14.43
N ARG A 409 32.15 4.71 14.36
CA ARG A 409 32.58 5.95 13.68
C ARG A 409 32.21 5.93 12.20
N LYS A 410 32.40 4.82 11.51
CA LYS A 410 32.05 4.69 10.08
C LYS A 410 30.54 4.72 9.84
N LEU A 411 29.75 4.07 10.69
CA LEU A 411 28.30 4.17 10.65
C LEU A 411 27.81 5.62 10.80
N LEU A 412 28.38 6.36 11.77
CA LEU A 412 28.06 7.78 11.96
C LEU A 412 28.50 8.66 10.79
N GLN A 413 29.69 8.43 10.22
CA GLN A 413 30.15 9.15 9.02
C GLN A 413 29.19 8.94 7.85
N LEU A 414 28.74 7.70 7.65
CA LEU A 414 27.81 7.37 6.57
C LEU A 414 26.44 8.01 6.81
N LEU A 415 25.91 7.92 8.03
CA LEU A 415 24.70 8.61 8.44
C LEU A 415 24.82 10.12 8.16
N GLY A 416 25.91 10.76 8.61
CA GLY A 416 26.17 12.18 8.43
C GLY A 416 26.23 12.63 6.96
N VAL A 417 26.74 11.79 6.05
CA VAL A 417 26.72 12.06 4.60
C VAL A 417 25.28 12.17 4.08
N LEU A 418 24.39 11.26 4.49
CA LEU A 418 22.99 11.29 4.08
C LEU A 418 22.23 12.45 4.75
N GLN A 419 22.46 12.68 6.04
CA GLN A 419 21.87 13.80 6.77
C GLN A 419 22.26 15.14 6.15
N GLY A 420 23.55 15.32 5.83
CA GLY A 420 24.03 16.52 5.16
C GLY A 420 23.41 16.76 3.79
N TYR A 421 22.98 15.71 3.08
CA TYR A 421 22.23 15.87 1.83
C TYR A 421 20.81 16.39 2.08
N PHE A 422 20.09 15.79 3.02
CA PHE A 422 18.69 16.16 3.32
C PHE A 422 18.54 17.48 4.08
N LEU A 423 19.54 17.85 4.90
CA LEU A 423 19.55 19.08 5.68
C LEU A 423 20.15 20.27 4.91
N ARG A 424 20.77 20.05 3.74
CA ARG A 424 21.24 21.14 2.88
C ARG A 424 20.06 22.01 2.44
N GLY A 425 20.02 23.24 2.95
CA GLY A 425 18.98 24.22 2.67
C GLY A 425 18.02 24.49 3.84
N LEU A 426 18.15 23.78 4.96
CA LEU A 426 17.49 24.11 6.23
C LEU A 426 18.40 25.04 7.04
N ILE A 427 17.94 26.24 7.33
CA ILE A 427 18.59 27.12 8.32
C ILE A 427 18.18 26.60 9.69
N THR A 428 19.09 25.95 10.39
CA THR A 428 18.92 25.60 11.80
C THR A 428 19.44 26.74 12.66
N VAL A 429 18.53 27.41 13.38
CA VAL A 429 18.90 28.41 14.38
C VAL A 429 19.19 27.66 15.68
N ASP A 430 20.46 27.57 16.05
CA ASP A 430 20.87 27.14 17.39
C ASP A 430 20.78 28.35 18.33
N SER A 431 20.26 28.14 19.54
CA SER A 431 20.17 29.15 20.60
C SER A 431 21.43 29.24 21.46
N ASN A 432 22.47 28.48 21.14
CA ASN A 432 23.78 28.62 21.75
C ASN A 432 24.54 29.80 21.12
N ASP A 433 25.05 30.70 21.96
CA ASP A 433 25.81 31.90 21.57
C ASP A 433 27.16 31.58 20.90
N ASP A 434 27.60 30.32 20.87
CA ASP A 434 28.88 29.92 20.29
C ASP A 434 28.70 29.32 18.90
N ALA A 435 29.19 30.01 17.86
CA ALA A 435 29.29 29.47 16.50
C ALA A 435 30.36 28.35 16.42
N ALA A 436 29.97 27.13 16.83
CA ALA A 436 30.89 25.99 16.90
C ALA A 436 31.24 25.39 15.51
N GLU A 437 30.47 25.69 14.47
CA GLU A 437 30.70 25.17 13.12
C GLU A 437 31.35 26.20 12.19
N LYS A 438 32.30 25.75 11.36
CA LYS A 438 33.10 26.60 10.44
C LYS A 438 32.27 27.42 9.43
N ASN A 439 31.00 27.06 9.22
CA ASN A 439 30.06 27.74 8.31
C ASN A 439 28.87 28.38 9.06
N ALA A 440 28.86 28.36 10.39
CA ALA A 440 27.86 29.07 11.18
C ALA A 440 28.18 30.57 11.15
N VAL A 441 27.14 31.40 11.07
CA VAL A 441 27.25 32.85 11.12
C VAL A 441 26.42 33.31 12.30
N GLU A 442 27.04 34.06 13.22
CA GLU A 442 26.35 34.64 14.36
C GLU A 442 25.29 35.61 13.86
N THR A 443 24.06 35.51 14.39
CA THR A 443 22.94 36.37 13.98
C THR A 443 23.21 37.85 14.22
N GLU A 444 24.17 38.17 15.11
CA GLU A 444 24.60 39.54 15.40
C GLU A 444 25.52 40.13 14.31
N GLU A 445 26.17 39.29 13.50
CA GLU A 445 27.08 39.71 12.42
C GLU A 445 26.37 39.85 11.06
N LEU A 446 25.13 39.33 10.93
CA LEU A 446 24.30 39.45 9.72
C LEU A 446 23.42 40.70 9.78
N THR A 447 24.00 41.87 9.49
CA THR A 447 23.25 43.14 9.46
C THR A 447 22.32 43.30 8.25
N ASP A 448 22.43 42.46 7.22
CA ASP A 448 21.73 42.64 5.93
C ASP A 448 20.97 41.38 5.42
N ALA A 449 20.47 40.52 6.31
CA ALA A 449 19.59 39.42 5.90
C ALA A 449 18.10 39.84 5.97
N GLU A 450 17.43 39.96 4.82
CA GLU A 450 15.96 39.96 4.77
C GLU A 450 15.47 38.52 4.95
N TRP A 451 14.65 38.29 5.98
CA TRP A 451 14.08 37.00 6.36
C TRP A 451 12.74 36.74 5.68
#